data_AF-A0A511Y7G6-F1
#
_entry.id   AF-A0A511Y7G6-F1
#
_cell.length_a   1.000
_cell.length_b   1.000
_cell.length_c   1.000
_cell.angle_alpha   90.00
_cell.angle_beta   90.00
_cell.angle_gamma   90.00
#
_symmetry.space_group_name_H-M   'P 1'
#
loop_
_entity.id
_entity.type
_entity.pdbx_description
1 polymer ?
#
loop_
_entity_poly.entity_id
_entity_poly.type
_entity_poly.pdbx_seq_one_letter_code
_entity_poly.pdbx_strand_id
1 'polypeptide(L)'
;MENKTNSKFNDMQKLICSLAGLFFLLAAGNIQGQVGVNTTSPAVTLDVIGNTDKSKALDGIIAPRVKGSELASYTYTTLQKGALVYVTEAAPVLSGQVVHIKSPNAYYYFDGSVWEPLYGSLYDVVERGNFAPRYISFTGSSITKQGTTDAALGMNPQTYSLYFGNMNQMHTGTYNLSYGYGALQKLSTASGNVAFGSYSLNGVTTGAYNTFIGHISGYDLSNAGKIITGNVNVGLGNATLAKLTSGYKNIAIGQSALNSLNTGSYNTILGQSSGQFITTESKNVMLGAQAGGYIRGENNVFIGTGAGHSNTVNTVETVNNRLVIHSNASLVPSEAIGTENVVDLSASWTNGLIIGDFAERWLKINGTLNLNPTYHMVPQPDTSHTLKVVARPDGKLGLINDNVAVFISILETATPAQKIQIKQILGI
;
A
#
# COMPACT_ATOMS: atom_id res chain seq x y z
N MET A 1 90.80 -79.03 -0.20
CA MET A 1 90.57 -78.27 1.05
C MET A 1 89.14 -77.69 1.10
N GLU A 2 88.13 -78.39 0.56
CA GLU A 2 86.86 -77.74 0.13
C GLU A 2 85.71 -77.67 1.15
N ASN A 3 85.56 -78.62 2.08
CA ASN A 3 84.32 -78.74 2.86
C ASN A 3 84.00 -77.59 3.83
N LYS A 4 84.94 -76.64 4.07
CA LYS A 4 84.65 -75.41 4.85
C LYS A 4 84.14 -74.24 4.01
N THR A 5 84.23 -74.30 2.68
CA THR A 5 83.81 -73.21 1.79
C THR A 5 82.32 -73.28 1.46
N ASN A 6 81.81 -74.49 1.18
CA ASN A 6 80.44 -74.70 0.73
C ASN A 6 79.37 -74.46 1.82
N SER A 7 79.68 -74.73 3.10
CA SER A 7 78.78 -74.36 4.22
C SER A 7 78.56 -72.85 4.27
N LYS A 8 79.64 -72.06 4.27
CA LYS A 8 79.55 -70.59 4.31
C LYS A 8 78.74 -70.01 3.16
N PHE A 9 78.82 -70.61 1.96
CA PHE A 9 78.02 -70.17 0.82
C PHE A 9 76.51 -70.39 1.03
N ASN A 10 76.10 -71.58 1.50
CA ASN A 10 74.69 -71.87 1.80
C ASN A 10 74.13 -71.00 2.92
N ASP A 11 74.92 -70.75 3.98
CA ASP A 11 74.48 -69.92 5.10
C ASP A 11 74.41 -68.44 4.70
N MET A 12 75.32 -67.96 3.83
CA MET A 12 75.27 -66.63 3.24
C MET A 12 74.07 -66.45 2.28
N GLN A 13 73.73 -67.45 1.47
CA GLN A 13 72.52 -67.40 0.63
C GLN A 13 71.24 -67.35 1.48
N LYS A 14 71.15 -68.16 2.55
CA LYS A 14 70.00 -68.09 3.49
C LYS A 14 69.91 -66.72 4.17
N LEU A 15 71.04 -66.13 4.57
CA LEU A 15 71.08 -64.79 5.16
C LEU A 15 70.66 -63.70 4.17
N ILE A 16 71.05 -63.80 2.90
CA ILE A 16 70.63 -62.86 1.84
C ILE A 16 69.13 -63.01 1.55
N CYS A 17 68.60 -64.23 1.48
CA CYS A 17 67.16 -64.46 1.30
C CYS A 17 66.33 -63.98 2.50
N SER A 18 66.81 -64.15 3.74
CA SER A 18 66.11 -63.62 4.92
C SER A 18 66.19 -62.10 5.02
N LEU A 19 67.32 -61.47 4.66
CA LEU A 19 67.42 -60.02 4.54
C LEU A 19 66.50 -59.48 3.43
N ALA A 20 66.45 -60.12 2.27
CA ALA A 20 65.57 -59.72 1.17
C ALA A 20 64.08 -59.83 1.56
N GLY A 21 63.69 -60.90 2.24
CA GLY A 21 62.33 -61.06 2.79
C GLY A 21 61.99 -60.00 3.84
N LEU A 22 62.92 -59.73 4.77
CA LEU A 22 62.74 -58.70 5.80
C LEU A 22 62.67 -57.29 5.18
N PHE A 23 63.45 -57.02 4.13
CA PHE A 23 63.40 -55.76 3.37
C PHE A 23 62.09 -55.63 2.58
N PHE A 24 61.52 -56.74 2.08
CA PHE A 24 60.19 -56.72 1.45
C PHE A 24 59.05 -56.46 2.45
N LEU A 25 59.15 -56.97 3.69
CA LEU A 25 58.20 -56.60 4.76
C LEU A 25 58.39 -55.16 5.25
N LEU A 26 59.63 -54.64 5.30
CA LEU A 26 59.91 -53.25 5.64
C LEU A 26 59.61 -52.27 4.48
N ALA A 27 59.52 -52.78 3.25
CA ALA A 27 59.06 -52.04 2.07
C ALA A 27 57.52 -51.96 1.97
N ALA A 28 56.77 -52.47 2.96
CA ALA A 28 55.40 -52.05 3.23
C ALA A 28 55.39 -50.62 3.80
N GLY A 29 55.89 -49.66 3.00
CA GLY A 29 56.04 -48.26 3.38
C GLY A 29 54.70 -47.63 3.76
N ASN A 30 54.75 -46.71 4.72
CA ASN A 30 53.61 -46.06 5.36
C ASN A 30 52.44 -45.83 4.39
N ILE A 31 51.41 -46.67 4.49
CA ILE A 31 50.16 -46.49 3.73
C ILE A 31 49.49 -45.25 4.31
N GLN A 32 49.67 -44.11 3.62
CA GLN A 32 48.91 -42.89 3.88
C GLN A 32 47.43 -43.26 3.91
N GLY A 33 46.68 -42.76 4.89
CA GLY A 33 45.23 -43.00 5.02
C GLY A 33 44.40 -42.24 3.99
N GLN A 34 44.87 -42.16 2.75
CA GLN A 34 44.36 -41.33 1.67
C GLN A 34 44.10 -42.20 0.44
N VAL A 35 42.85 -42.21 -0.03
CA VAL A 35 42.45 -42.93 -1.26
C VAL A 35 42.38 -41.93 -2.41
N GLY A 36 43.20 -42.15 -3.44
CA GLY A 36 43.14 -41.41 -4.70
C GLY A 36 42.32 -42.15 -5.75
N VAL A 37 41.37 -41.47 -6.38
CA VAL A 37 40.65 -41.92 -7.59
C VAL A 37 41.03 -40.99 -8.73
N ASN A 38 41.57 -41.56 -9.81
CA ASN A 38 42.23 -40.85 -10.93
C ASN A 38 43.40 -39.92 -10.52
N THR A 39 43.89 -40.01 -9.27
CA THR A 39 45.09 -39.31 -8.78
C THR A 39 46.04 -40.27 -8.09
N THR A 40 47.33 -40.11 -8.33
CA THR A 40 48.42 -40.85 -7.66
C THR A 40 49.00 -40.09 -6.46
N SER A 41 48.54 -38.87 -6.20
CA SER A 41 48.98 -38.01 -5.11
C SER A 41 47.76 -37.31 -4.48
N PRO A 42 46.90 -38.06 -3.75
CA PRO A 42 45.68 -37.50 -3.15
C PRO A 42 46.01 -36.41 -2.11
N ALA A 43 45.34 -35.27 -2.21
CA ALA A 43 45.53 -34.15 -1.28
C ALA A 43 44.82 -34.35 0.08
N VAL A 44 43.86 -35.29 0.15
CA VAL A 44 42.96 -35.52 1.29
C VAL A 44 42.62 -37.01 1.45
N THR A 45 41.95 -37.39 2.55
CA THR A 45 41.57 -38.78 2.90
C THR A 45 40.83 -39.53 1.78
N LEU A 46 40.03 -38.83 0.97
CA LEU A 46 39.46 -39.34 -0.27
C LEU A 46 39.51 -38.21 -1.30
N ASP A 47 40.35 -38.35 -2.32
CA ASP A 47 40.53 -37.39 -3.41
C ASP A 47 40.10 -38.01 -4.73
N VAL A 48 39.26 -37.32 -5.50
CA VAL A 48 38.59 -37.85 -6.69
C VAL A 48 38.68 -36.82 -7.81
N ILE A 49 39.59 -37.07 -8.75
CA ILE A 49 39.83 -36.17 -9.89
C ILE A 49 39.00 -36.61 -11.09
N GLY A 50 38.42 -35.65 -11.82
CA GLY A 50 37.63 -35.91 -13.02
C GLY A 50 38.49 -36.49 -14.16
N ASN A 51 37.96 -37.49 -14.86
CA ASN A 51 38.58 -38.11 -16.01
C ASN A 51 38.40 -37.23 -17.26
N THR A 52 39.53 -36.82 -17.86
CA THR A 52 39.53 -36.01 -19.08
C THR A 52 39.08 -36.79 -20.33
N ASP A 53 39.17 -38.13 -20.31
CA ASP A 53 38.71 -38.99 -21.41
C ASP A 53 37.34 -39.62 -21.11
N LYS A 54 36.29 -38.84 -21.38
CA LYS A 54 34.88 -39.21 -21.20
C LYS A 54 34.40 -40.35 -22.10
N SER A 55 35.24 -40.89 -22.99
CA SER A 55 34.90 -42.07 -23.79
C SER A 55 35.05 -43.40 -23.02
N LYS A 56 35.75 -43.39 -21.88
CA LYS A 56 36.09 -44.60 -21.09
C LYS A 56 35.39 -44.70 -19.74
N ALA A 57 35.17 -43.58 -19.07
CA ALA A 57 34.43 -43.50 -17.82
C ALA A 57 33.79 -42.10 -17.65
N LEU A 58 32.64 -42.05 -16.98
CA LEU A 58 31.96 -40.82 -16.59
C LEU A 58 32.29 -40.47 -15.13
N ASP A 59 32.40 -39.18 -14.84
CA ASP A 59 32.70 -38.69 -13.49
C ASP A 59 31.51 -38.83 -12.55
N GLY A 60 31.73 -39.33 -11.34
CA GLY A 60 30.73 -39.35 -10.28
C GLY A 60 31.06 -40.34 -9.15
N ILE A 61 30.34 -40.17 -8.03
CA ILE A 61 30.33 -41.13 -6.92
C ILE A 61 28.88 -41.61 -6.79
N ILE A 62 28.65 -42.91 -6.94
CA ILE A 62 27.35 -43.54 -6.72
C ILE A 62 27.35 -44.11 -5.30
N ALA A 63 26.56 -43.52 -4.40
CA ALA A 63 26.39 -44.07 -3.05
C ALA A 63 25.71 -45.46 -3.11
N PRO A 64 25.91 -46.33 -2.10
CA PRO A 64 25.27 -47.63 -2.03
C PRO A 64 23.76 -47.55 -2.27
N ARG A 65 23.26 -48.33 -3.24
CA ARG A 65 21.84 -48.40 -3.57
C ARG A 65 21.16 -49.43 -2.69
N VAL A 66 20.13 -49.00 -1.96
CA VAL A 66 19.45 -49.79 -0.93
C VAL A 66 17.94 -49.50 -0.93
N LYS A 67 17.14 -50.42 -0.40
CA LYS A 67 15.72 -50.21 -0.13
C LYS A 67 15.51 -49.67 1.29
N GLY A 68 14.45 -48.91 1.50
CA GLY A 68 14.03 -48.48 2.84
C GLY A 68 13.68 -49.67 3.76
N SER A 69 13.27 -50.81 3.20
CA SER A 69 13.10 -52.08 3.92
C SER A 69 14.43 -52.73 4.35
N GLU A 70 15.48 -52.59 3.55
CA GLU A 70 16.82 -53.09 3.89
C GLU A 70 17.43 -52.22 4.99
N LEU A 71 17.35 -50.88 4.86
CA LEU A 71 17.76 -49.95 5.92
C LEU A 71 16.97 -50.12 7.23
N ALA A 72 15.71 -50.57 7.17
CA ALA A 72 14.91 -50.90 8.35
C ALA A 72 15.36 -52.19 9.06
N SER A 73 16.15 -53.04 8.40
CA SER A 73 16.65 -54.31 8.96
C SER A 73 17.99 -54.19 9.69
N TYR A 74 18.64 -53.03 9.63
CA TYR A 74 19.95 -52.76 10.24
C TYR A 74 19.89 -51.60 11.24
N THR A 75 20.55 -51.77 12.39
CA THR A 75 20.72 -50.68 13.36
C THR A 75 22.03 -49.95 13.12
N TYR A 76 21.95 -48.72 12.61
CA TYR A 76 23.08 -47.82 12.46
C TYR A 76 23.40 -47.12 13.79
N THR A 77 24.68 -47.00 14.13
CA THR A 77 25.15 -46.37 15.36
C THR A 77 25.79 -45.01 15.08
N THR A 78 26.12 -44.25 16.14
CA THR A 78 26.81 -42.95 16.02
C THR A 78 28.15 -43.04 15.28
N LEU A 79 28.80 -44.22 15.21
CA LEU A 79 29.99 -44.47 14.40
C LEU A 79 29.75 -44.41 12.89
N GLN A 80 28.49 -44.51 12.44
CA GLN A 80 28.08 -44.38 11.03
C GLN A 80 27.44 -43.00 10.74
N LYS A 81 27.53 -42.03 11.64
CA LYS A 81 27.05 -40.66 11.39
C LYS A 81 27.75 -40.07 10.15
N GLY A 82 26.96 -39.57 9.20
CA GLY A 82 27.44 -39.09 7.90
C GLY A 82 27.51 -40.16 6.79
N ALA A 83 27.14 -41.42 7.07
CA ALA A 83 26.98 -42.43 6.02
C ALA A 83 25.92 -41.98 5.00
N LEU A 84 26.24 -42.05 3.71
CA LEU A 84 25.40 -41.64 2.59
C LEU A 84 24.93 -42.87 1.80
N VAL A 85 23.64 -42.93 1.47
CA VAL A 85 23.04 -43.99 0.65
C VAL A 85 22.07 -43.42 -0.38
N TYR A 86 21.82 -44.17 -1.45
CA TYR A 86 20.77 -43.86 -2.42
C TYR A 86 19.60 -44.85 -2.24
N VAL A 87 18.47 -44.34 -1.76
CA VAL A 87 17.29 -45.18 -1.52
C VAL A 87 16.52 -45.36 -2.82
N THR A 88 16.32 -46.60 -3.24
CA THR A 88 15.57 -46.95 -4.46
C THR A 88 14.06 -47.11 -4.21
N GLU A 89 13.67 -47.61 -3.04
CA GLU A 89 12.28 -47.84 -2.63
C GLU A 89 12.05 -47.29 -1.22
N ALA A 90 10.93 -46.61 -0.98
CA ALA A 90 10.60 -46.03 0.33
C ALA A 90 10.47 -47.11 1.43
N ALA A 91 10.61 -46.72 2.70
CA ALA A 91 10.44 -47.65 3.80
C ALA A 91 8.96 -48.06 3.96
N PRO A 92 8.63 -49.36 4.05
CA PRO A 92 7.23 -49.81 4.10
C PRO A 92 6.53 -49.47 5.42
N VAL A 93 7.30 -49.21 6.48
CA VAL A 93 6.81 -48.71 7.78
C VAL A 93 7.73 -47.60 8.24
N LEU A 94 7.20 -46.37 8.33
CA LEU A 94 7.95 -45.19 8.74
C LEU A 94 8.12 -45.16 10.26
N SER A 95 9.15 -45.84 10.76
CA SER A 95 9.44 -45.95 12.19
C SER A 95 10.94 -46.07 12.47
N GLY A 96 11.35 -45.77 13.70
CA GLY A 96 12.75 -45.85 14.12
C GLY A 96 13.67 -45.03 13.20
N GLN A 97 14.79 -45.63 12.78
CA GLN A 97 15.80 -44.92 11.99
C GLN A 97 15.34 -44.56 10.57
N VAL A 98 14.31 -45.23 10.03
CA VAL A 98 13.83 -45.03 8.65
C VAL A 98 12.60 -44.11 8.54
N VAL A 99 12.22 -43.43 9.63
CA VAL A 99 10.98 -42.62 9.72
C VAL A 99 10.85 -41.50 8.67
N HIS A 100 11.97 -41.01 8.12
CA HIS A 100 11.97 -39.98 7.07
C HIS A 100 12.22 -40.54 5.65
N ILE A 101 12.38 -41.86 5.49
CA ILE A 101 12.55 -42.54 4.19
C ILE A 101 11.20 -42.70 3.47
N LYS A 102 10.60 -41.56 3.15
CA LYS A 102 9.25 -41.41 2.57
C LYS A 102 9.25 -41.47 1.04
N SER A 103 10.35 -41.08 0.40
CA SER A 103 10.45 -41.00 -1.06
C SER A 103 11.42 -42.03 -1.63
N PRO A 104 11.05 -42.77 -2.69
CA PRO A 104 11.99 -43.55 -3.47
C PRO A 104 12.89 -42.65 -4.33
N ASN A 105 13.98 -43.23 -4.86
CA ASN A 105 14.91 -42.62 -5.82
C ASN A 105 15.63 -41.34 -5.34
N ALA A 106 15.95 -41.27 -4.04
CA ALA A 106 16.59 -40.10 -3.42
C ALA A 106 17.80 -40.47 -2.55
N TYR A 107 18.71 -39.51 -2.35
CA TYR A 107 19.84 -39.66 -1.43
C TYR A 107 19.42 -39.35 0.02
N TYR A 108 19.92 -40.17 0.94
CA TYR A 108 19.72 -40.05 2.39
C TYR A 108 21.07 -40.15 3.13
N TYR A 109 21.24 -39.39 4.21
CA TYR A 109 22.37 -39.50 5.13
C TYR A 109 21.92 -39.92 6.53
N PHE A 110 22.74 -40.67 7.25
CA PHE A 110 22.48 -41.00 8.64
C PHE A 110 22.96 -39.88 9.56
N ASP A 111 22.06 -39.23 10.30
CA ASP A 111 22.38 -38.09 11.16
C ASP A 111 23.05 -38.50 12.48
N GLY A 112 23.06 -39.80 12.81
CA GLY A 112 23.47 -40.35 14.10
C GLY A 112 22.31 -41.03 14.87
N SER A 113 21.07 -40.77 14.46
CA SER A 113 19.83 -41.30 15.04
C SER A 113 18.90 -41.86 13.97
N VAL A 114 18.69 -41.12 12.88
CA VAL A 114 17.75 -41.41 11.77
C VAL A 114 18.39 -41.12 10.39
N TRP A 115 17.72 -41.58 9.33
CA TRP A 115 18.07 -41.32 7.93
C TRP A 115 17.35 -40.08 7.40
N GLU A 116 18.08 -38.97 7.27
CA GLU A 116 17.56 -37.70 6.75
C GLU A 116 17.78 -37.56 5.24
N PRO A 117 16.81 -36.99 4.49
CA PRO A 117 16.95 -36.77 3.05
C PRO A 117 17.95 -35.64 2.73
N LEU A 118 18.69 -35.77 1.62
CA LEU A 118 19.51 -34.67 1.08
C LEU A 118 18.68 -33.66 0.24
N TYR A 119 17.37 -33.61 0.47
CA TYR A 119 16.46 -32.63 -0.11
C TYR A 119 15.51 -32.12 0.98
N GLY A 120 15.20 -30.83 0.95
CA GLY A 120 14.14 -30.23 1.78
C GLY A 120 12.97 -29.80 0.90
N SER A 121 11.75 -29.84 1.44
CA SER A 121 10.58 -29.24 0.80
C SER A 121 10.61 -27.70 0.91
N LEU A 122 9.75 -27.01 0.15
CA LEU A 122 9.59 -25.56 0.29
C LEU A 122 9.07 -25.16 1.69
N TYR A 123 8.34 -26.05 2.36
CA TYR A 123 7.92 -25.86 3.76
C TYR A 123 9.14 -25.85 4.68
N ASP A 124 10.04 -26.83 4.57
CA ASP A 124 11.28 -26.88 5.35
C ASP A 124 12.24 -25.73 5.01
N VAL A 125 12.15 -25.17 3.80
CA VAL A 125 12.85 -23.94 3.43
C VAL A 125 12.31 -22.75 4.22
N VAL A 126 10.99 -22.59 4.34
CA VAL A 126 10.35 -21.47 5.07
C VAL A 126 10.52 -21.59 6.58
N GLU A 127 10.28 -22.77 7.14
CA GLU A 127 10.36 -23.04 8.60
C GLU A 127 11.78 -22.95 9.18
N ARG A 128 12.83 -22.90 8.33
CA ARG A 128 14.20 -22.55 8.77
C ARG A 128 14.36 -21.12 9.30
N GLY A 129 13.29 -20.33 9.34
CA GLY A 129 13.31 -18.98 9.91
C GLY A 129 14.15 -18.04 9.05
N ASN A 130 13.90 -18.01 7.73
CA ASN A 130 14.61 -17.18 6.75
C ASN A 130 14.39 -15.68 6.99
N PHE A 131 15.05 -15.15 8.01
CA PHE A 131 15.04 -13.76 8.40
C PHE A 131 16.19 -13.02 7.70
N ALA A 132 15.87 -11.98 6.94
CA ALA A 132 16.87 -11.03 6.48
C ALA A 132 17.12 -9.99 7.60
N PRO A 133 18.27 -9.99 8.28
CA PRO A 133 18.57 -9.01 9.35
C PRO A 133 18.79 -7.59 8.82
N ARG A 134 18.68 -7.41 7.49
CA ARG A 134 18.75 -6.16 6.77
C ARG A 134 17.71 -6.21 5.66
N TYR A 135 17.10 -5.06 5.36
CA TYR A 135 16.20 -4.90 4.23
C TYR A 135 16.89 -5.19 2.89
N ILE A 136 16.10 -5.53 1.88
CA ILE A 136 16.58 -5.64 0.49
C ILE A 136 16.68 -4.20 -0.05
N SER A 137 17.92 -3.68 -0.13
CA SER A 137 18.19 -2.40 -0.80
C SER A 137 18.41 -2.63 -2.29
N PHE A 138 17.62 -1.94 -3.12
CA PHE A 138 17.74 -1.97 -4.58
C PHE A 138 18.68 -0.88 -5.10
N THR A 139 19.03 0.11 -4.27
CA THR A 139 19.99 1.17 -4.56
C THR A 139 20.73 1.56 -3.27
N GLY A 140 22.00 1.19 -3.14
CA GLY A 140 22.78 1.53 -1.95
C GLY A 140 24.28 1.66 -2.26
N SER A 141 24.91 2.69 -1.72
CA SER A 141 26.38 2.85 -1.76
C SER A 141 27.01 2.20 -0.53
N SER A 142 28.19 1.59 -0.68
CA SER A 142 28.87 0.84 0.39
C SER A 142 29.23 1.71 1.62
N ILE A 143 29.32 3.03 1.42
CA ILE A 143 29.58 4.04 2.45
C ILE A 143 28.32 4.52 3.20
N THR A 144 27.17 4.66 2.53
CA THR A 144 25.91 5.10 3.16
C THR A 144 25.17 3.91 3.77
N LYS A 145 25.82 3.25 4.74
CA LYS A 145 25.23 2.12 5.47
C LYS A 145 23.95 2.55 6.18
N GLN A 146 22.83 2.11 5.63
CA GLN A 146 21.56 1.94 6.31
C GLN A 146 20.78 3.24 6.61
N GLY A 147 20.09 3.75 5.58
CA GLY A 147 19.00 4.70 5.72
C GLY A 147 19.40 6.15 5.51
N THR A 148 19.23 6.66 4.28
CA THR A 148 19.11 8.10 4.00
C THR A 148 18.65 8.39 2.57
N THR A 149 18.83 7.45 1.63
CA THR A 149 18.32 7.55 0.24
C THR A 149 17.86 6.22 -0.37
N ASP A 150 18.32 5.08 0.14
CA ASP A 150 18.04 3.73 -0.38
C ASP A 150 16.55 3.43 -0.66
N ALA A 151 16.28 2.88 -1.85
CA ALA A 151 15.03 2.18 -2.14
C ALA A 151 15.07 0.81 -1.46
N ALA A 152 14.57 0.74 -0.23
CA ALA A 152 14.76 -0.38 0.68
C ALA A 152 13.43 -1.08 1.05
N LEU A 153 13.26 -2.36 0.69
CA LEU A 153 12.13 -3.19 1.13
C LEU A 153 12.45 -3.86 2.47
N GLY A 154 11.72 -3.49 3.53
CA GLY A 154 11.93 -4.06 4.86
C GLY A 154 10.67 -4.12 5.72
N MET A 155 10.77 -4.87 6.82
CA MET A 155 9.72 -5.04 7.82
C MET A 155 10.30 -4.83 9.21
N ASN A 156 9.49 -4.32 10.15
CA ASN A 156 9.78 -4.30 11.58
C ASN A 156 8.97 -5.43 12.25
N PRO A 157 9.60 -6.54 12.68
CA PRO A 157 8.88 -7.72 13.17
C PRO A 157 8.23 -7.52 14.55
N GLN A 158 8.72 -6.60 15.38
CA GLN A 158 8.12 -6.27 16.68
C GLN A 158 6.77 -5.54 16.54
N THR A 159 6.56 -4.85 15.42
CA THR A 159 5.39 -3.97 15.21
C THR A 159 4.54 -4.35 14.00
N TYR A 160 4.92 -5.40 13.26
CA TYR A 160 4.25 -5.86 12.03
C TYR A 160 4.13 -4.77 10.94
N SER A 161 5.07 -3.81 10.92
CA SER A 161 5.05 -2.69 9.98
C SER A 161 5.93 -2.98 8.75
N LEU A 162 5.47 -2.60 7.57
CA LEU A 162 6.09 -2.87 6.26
C LEU A 162 6.46 -1.56 5.57
N TYR A 163 7.65 -1.49 4.95
CA TYR A 163 8.08 -0.29 4.23
C TYR A 163 8.86 -0.59 2.94
N PHE A 164 8.71 0.31 1.97
CA PHE A 164 9.60 0.47 0.82
C PHE A 164 10.15 1.90 0.81
N GLY A 165 11.38 2.09 1.31
CA GLY A 165 12.01 3.40 1.53
C GLY A 165 12.61 3.52 2.92
N ASN A 166 12.48 4.69 3.55
CA ASN A 166 13.17 5.06 4.79
C ASN A 166 12.24 5.58 5.90
N MET A 167 11.18 4.83 6.20
CA MET A 167 10.37 4.98 7.42
C MET A 167 11.24 4.84 8.69
N ASN A 168 10.88 5.52 9.79
CA ASN A 168 11.61 5.36 11.05
C ASN A 168 11.52 3.92 11.58
N GLN A 169 12.65 3.21 11.61
CA GLN A 169 12.69 1.80 12.03
C GLN A 169 12.59 1.64 13.56
N MET A 170 12.81 2.72 14.32
CA MET A 170 12.81 2.76 15.80
C MET A 170 11.42 3.05 16.41
N HIS A 171 10.34 3.02 15.62
CA HIS A 171 8.99 3.26 16.15
C HIS A 171 8.45 2.08 16.97
N THR A 172 7.51 2.35 17.88
CA THR A 172 6.84 1.33 18.72
C THR A 172 5.37 1.09 18.35
N GLY A 173 4.76 1.97 17.56
CA GLY A 173 3.40 1.79 17.05
C GLY A 173 3.30 0.69 15.98
N THR A 174 2.13 0.07 15.86
CA THR A 174 1.92 -1.20 15.12
C THR A 174 1.22 -1.02 13.78
N TYR A 175 1.40 -1.99 12.86
CA TYR A 175 0.67 -2.10 11.59
C TYR A 175 0.76 -0.86 10.68
N ASN A 176 1.92 -0.19 10.65
CA ASN A 176 2.17 0.92 9.74
C ASN A 176 2.67 0.43 8.38
N LEU A 177 2.26 1.08 7.30
CA LEU A 177 2.64 0.77 5.91
C LEU A 177 3.22 2.02 5.25
N SER A 178 4.45 1.93 4.73
CA SER A 178 5.14 3.03 4.06
C SER A 178 5.61 2.66 2.65
N TYR A 179 5.45 3.56 1.69
CA TYR A 179 6.04 3.43 0.36
C TYR A 179 6.49 4.80 -0.16
N GLY A 180 7.77 4.93 -0.49
CA GLY A 180 8.34 6.14 -1.08
C GLY A 180 9.35 6.84 -0.17
N TYR A 181 10.21 7.65 -0.80
CA TYR A 181 11.29 8.34 -0.10
C TYR A 181 10.73 9.42 0.84
N GLY A 182 11.08 9.35 2.13
CA GLY A 182 10.63 10.31 3.14
C GLY A 182 9.29 9.99 3.79
N ALA A 183 8.62 8.89 3.44
CA ALA A 183 7.34 8.53 4.03
C ALA A 183 7.48 7.95 5.45
N LEU A 184 6.69 8.46 6.41
CA LEU A 184 6.72 8.06 7.83
C LEU A 184 8.09 8.19 8.55
N GLN A 185 8.90 9.20 8.22
CA GLN A 185 10.22 9.43 8.84
C GLN A 185 10.20 9.87 10.32
N LYS A 186 9.13 10.51 10.83
CA LYS A 186 9.04 10.91 12.25
C LYS A 186 8.22 9.96 13.13
N LEU A 187 7.68 8.89 12.54
CA LEU A 187 6.79 7.94 13.20
C LEU A 187 7.40 7.45 14.51
N SER A 188 6.71 7.61 15.64
CA SER A 188 7.24 7.25 16.96
C SER A 188 6.38 6.21 17.68
N THR A 189 5.12 6.52 17.98
CA THR A 189 4.21 5.61 18.72
C THR A 189 2.88 5.35 18.01
N ALA A 190 2.60 6.03 16.90
CA ALA A 190 1.34 5.87 16.17
C ALA A 190 1.19 4.51 15.48
N SER A 191 -0.03 3.98 15.46
CA SER A 191 -0.38 2.71 14.82
C SER A 191 -1.30 2.89 13.60
N GLY A 192 -1.29 1.92 12.69
CA GLY A 192 -2.28 1.77 11.62
C GLY A 192 -2.23 2.85 10.54
N ASN A 193 -1.10 3.53 10.36
CA ASN A 193 -0.97 4.56 9.31
C ASN A 193 -0.52 3.94 7.98
N VAL A 194 -1.12 4.39 6.88
CA VAL A 194 -0.73 4.08 5.50
C VAL A 194 -0.19 5.35 4.85
N ALA A 195 1.04 5.30 4.35
CA ALA A 195 1.69 6.40 3.64
C ALA A 195 2.28 5.93 2.31
N PHE A 196 1.81 6.47 1.20
CA PHE A 196 2.30 6.13 -0.14
C PHE A 196 2.69 7.39 -0.92
N GLY A 197 3.85 7.38 -1.56
CA GLY A 197 4.43 8.52 -2.27
C GLY A 197 5.43 9.30 -1.43
N SER A 198 6.40 9.95 -2.09
CA SER A 198 7.52 10.60 -1.41
C SER A 198 7.07 11.71 -0.46
N TYR A 199 7.67 11.72 0.74
CA TYR A 199 7.33 12.54 1.90
C TYR A 199 5.88 12.39 2.44
N SER A 200 5.13 11.39 2.00
CA SER A 200 3.76 11.17 2.50
C SER A 200 3.76 10.93 4.01
N LEU A 201 2.93 11.69 4.73
CA LEU A 201 2.74 11.65 6.18
C LEU A 201 4.04 11.75 7.01
N ASN A 202 5.11 12.31 6.43
CA ASN A 202 6.47 12.36 7.00
C ASN A 202 6.51 12.77 8.49
N GLY A 203 5.75 13.80 8.85
CA GLY A 203 5.79 14.45 10.16
C GLY A 203 4.98 13.79 11.28
N VAL A 204 4.32 12.65 11.04
CA VAL A 204 3.50 11.99 12.07
C VAL A 204 4.35 11.40 13.19
N THR A 205 3.90 11.52 14.43
CA THR A 205 4.57 10.94 15.61
C THR A 205 3.61 10.01 16.35
N THR A 206 2.50 10.57 16.83
CA THR A 206 1.48 9.88 17.65
C THR A 206 0.11 9.75 16.98
N GLY A 207 -0.12 10.44 15.85
CA GLY A 207 -1.38 10.40 15.12
C GLY A 207 -1.62 9.07 14.40
N ALA A 208 -2.66 8.33 14.78
CA ALA A 208 -2.96 6.98 14.34
C ALA A 208 -4.09 6.88 13.28
N TYR A 209 -4.13 5.75 12.58
CA TYR A 209 -5.17 5.38 11.61
C TYR A 209 -5.34 6.36 10.42
N ASN A 210 -4.26 7.03 10.02
CA ASN A 210 -4.25 7.97 8.90
C ASN A 210 -3.88 7.26 7.58
N THR A 211 -4.53 7.60 6.46
CA THR A 211 -4.21 7.07 5.11
C THR A 211 -3.87 8.21 4.16
N PHE A 212 -2.61 8.30 3.73
CA PHE A 212 -2.07 9.43 2.97
C PHE A 212 -1.33 8.95 1.72
N ILE A 213 -1.84 9.31 0.54
CA ILE A 213 -1.39 8.82 -0.77
C ILE A 213 -1.12 10.00 -1.70
N GLY A 214 0.15 10.23 -2.02
CA GLY A 214 0.61 11.28 -2.93
C GLY A 214 1.87 11.98 -2.45
N HIS A 215 2.62 12.58 -3.37
CA HIS A 215 3.80 13.38 -3.05
C HIS A 215 3.44 14.51 -2.07
N ILE A 216 4.15 14.62 -0.95
CA ILE A 216 3.91 15.56 0.16
C ILE A 216 2.46 15.59 0.70
N SER A 217 1.70 14.50 0.52
CA SER A 217 0.42 14.33 1.21
C SER A 217 0.67 14.35 2.73
N GLY A 218 0.01 15.25 3.46
CA GLY A 218 0.16 15.40 4.91
C GLY A 218 1.47 16.06 5.38
N TYR A 219 2.31 16.57 4.49
CA TYR A 219 3.61 17.17 4.84
C TYR A 219 3.80 18.56 4.24
N ASP A 220 4.44 19.45 5.00
CA ASP A 220 4.74 20.82 4.60
C ASP A 220 6.24 20.98 4.40
N LEU A 221 6.68 21.14 3.15
CA LEU A 221 8.09 21.36 2.81
C LEU A 221 8.65 22.66 3.41
N SER A 222 7.80 23.66 3.68
CA SER A 222 8.21 24.91 4.33
C SER A 222 8.37 24.76 5.86
N ASN A 223 7.86 23.66 6.43
CA ASN A 223 7.99 23.34 7.85
C ASN A 223 8.35 21.86 8.05
N ALA A 224 9.59 21.52 7.68
CA ALA A 224 10.20 20.22 8.01
C ALA A 224 10.21 19.92 9.53
N GLY A 225 10.01 20.93 10.39
CA GLY A 225 9.84 20.77 11.84
C GLY A 225 8.48 20.19 12.27
N LYS A 226 7.43 20.29 11.43
CA LYS A 226 6.03 19.96 11.77
C LYS A 226 5.87 18.57 12.41
N ILE A 227 4.99 18.50 13.41
CA ILE A 227 4.56 17.28 14.11
C ILE A 227 3.08 17.04 13.82
N ILE A 228 2.69 15.78 13.60
CA ILE A 228 1.30 15.37 13.37
C ILE A 228 0.85 14.39 14.46
N THR A 229 -0.16 14.79 15.21
CA THR A 229 -0.83 14.05 16.29
C THR A 229 -2.30 13.75 15.95
N GLY A 230 -2.81 14.30 14.84
CA GLY A 230 -4.16 14.08 14.31
C GLY A 230 -4.43 12.63 13.89
N ASN A 231 -5.68 12.20 14.00
CA ASN A 231 -6.08 10.79 13.87
C ASN A 231 -7.20 10.59 12.84
N VAL A 232 -7.23 9.41 12.20
CA VAL A 232 -8.32 8.99 11.30
C VAL A 232 -8.52 9.96 10.12
N ASN A 233 -7.45 10.53 9.56
CA ASN A 233 -7.54 11.41 8.39
C ASN A 233 -7.17 10.66 7.09
N VAL A 234 -7.78 11.05 5.97
CA VAL A 234 -7.50 10.51 4.63
C VAL A 234 -7.02 11.64 3.71
N GLY A 235 -5.83 11.50 3.14
CA GLY A 235 -5.28 12.35 2.08
C GLY A 235 -5.03 11.54 0.80
N LEU A 236 -5.56 11.97 -0.34
CA LEU A 236 -5.32 11.33 -1.64
C LEU A 236 -5.09 12.36 -2.73
N GLY A 237 -3.82 12.61 -3.05
CA GLY A 237 -3.36 13.61 -4.02
C GLY A 237 -2.13 14.35 -3.52
N ASN A 238 -1.37 14.95 -4.45
CA ASN A 238 -0.21 15.77 -4.09
C ASN A 238 -0.61 16.93 -3.17
N ALA A 239 0.16 17.18 -2.11
CA ALA A 239 -0.03 18.30 -1.17
C ALA A 239 -1.41 18.36 -0.46
N THR A 240 -2.16 17.26 -0.44
CA THR A 240 -3.37 17.12 0.38
C THR A 240 -3.04 17.27 1.86
N LEU A 241 -3.84 18.01 2.65
CA LEU A 241 -3.68 18.14 4.12
C LEU A 241 -2.25 18.54 4.58
N ALA A 242 -1.48 19.24 3.74
CA ALA A 242 -0.04 19.48 3.95
C ALA A 242 0.30 20.07 5.32
N LYS A 243 -0.52 20.97 5.87
CA LYS A 243 -0.26 21.69 7.13
C LYS A 243 -0.86 21.05 8.38
N LEU A 244 -1.47 19.86 8.26
CA LEU A 244 -2.18 19.18 9.36
C LEU A 244 -1.28 18.97 10.58
N THR A 245 -1.77 19.29 11.78
CA THR A 245 -1.10 18.95 13.06
C THR A 245 -1.97 18.02 13.89
N SER A 246 -3.14 18.46 14.38
CA SER A 246 -3.96 17.73 15.37
C SER A 246 -5.40 17.44 14.94
N GLY A 247 -5.83 17.94 13.77
CA GLY A 247 -7.18 17.69 13.23
C GLY A 247 -7.48 16.21 13.02
N TYR A 248 -8.75 15.82 13.12
CA TYR A 248 -9.16 14.41 13.05
C TYR A 248 -10.43 14.19 12.21
N LYS A 249 -10.57 12.97 11.66
CA LYS A 249 -11.69 12.56 10.79
C LYS A 249 -11.90 13.47 9.56
N ASN A 250 -10.81 14.01 8.99
CA ASN A 250 -10.88 14.76 7.74
C ASN A 250 -10.62 13.85 6.53
N ILE A 251 -11.31 14.07 5.43
CA ILE A 251 -11.07 13.46 4.11
C ILE A 251 -10.69 14.59 3.14
N ALA A 252 -9.58 14.43 2.42
CA ALA A 252 -9.07 15.39 1.44
C ALA A 252 -8.54 14.65 0.20
N ILE A 253 -9.22 14.83 -0.93
CA ILE A 253 -8.91 14.12 -2.18
C ILE A 253 -8.77 15.15 -3.32
N GLY A 254 -7.75 14.99 -4.17
CA GLY A 254 -7.36 15.94 -5.22
C GLY A 254 -6.12 16.75 -4.83
N GLN A 255 -5.36 17.23 -5.83
CA GLN A 255 -4.14 18.00 -5.59
C GLN A 255 -4.43 19.26 -4.76
N SER A 256 -3.63 19.54 -3.73
CA SER A 256 -3.78 20.65 -2.78
C SER A 256 -5.14 20.75 -2.06
N ALA A 257 -5.96 19.69 -2.06
CA ALA A 257 -7.20 19.68 -1.29
C ALA A 257 -6.91 19.81 0.21
N LEU A 258 -7.62 20.72 0.88
CA LEU A 258 -7.53 20.97 2.33
C LEU A 258 -6.11 21.30 2.83
N ASN A 259 -5.26 21.88 1.96
CA ASN A 259 -3.82 22.06 2.17
C ASN A 259 -3.45 22.78 3.49
N SER A 260 -4.14 23.88 3.81
CA SER A 260 -3.80 24.75 4.96
C SER A 260 -4.33 24.27 6.31
N LEU A 261 -5.10 23.18 6.35
CA LEU A 261 -5.73 22.70 7.58
C LEU A 261 -4.66 22.34 8.62
N ASN A 262 -4.86 22.79 9.84
CA ASN A 262 -3.95 22.62 10.98
C ASN A 262 -4.64 21.80 12.09
N THR A 263 -5.77 22.28 12.60
CA THR A 263 -6.50 21.68 13.75
C THR A 263 -7.96 21.33 13.48
N GLY A 264 -8.56 21.81 12.39
CA GLY A 264 -9.98 21.56 12.08
C GLY A 264 -10.29 20.09 11.81
N SER A 265 -11.56 19.70 11.97
CA SER A 265 -11.97 18.29 12.02
C SER A 265 -13.29 18.02 11.30
N TYR A 266 -13.57 16.75 10.98
CA TYR A 266 -14.80 16.34 10.28
C TYR A 266 -15.03 16.98 8.89
N ASN A 267 -14.00 17.50 8.22
CA ASN A 267 -14.15 18.05 6.86
C ASN A 267 -14.10 16.93 5.80
N THR A 268 -14.95 16.99 4.76
CA THR A 268 -14.98 16.03 3.64
C THR A 268 -14.81 16.78 2.32
N ILE A 269 -13.61 16.75 1.76
CA ILE A 269 -13.14 17.63 0.70
C ILE A 269 -12.64 16.80 -0.50
N LEU A 270 -13.19 17.03 -1.69
CA LEU A 270 -12.93 16.28 -2.93
C LEU A 270 -12.81 17.25 -4.11
N GLY A 271 -11.60 17.64 -4.48
CA GLY A 271 -11.32 18.46 -5.66
C GLY A 271 -9.95 19.14 -5.58
N GLN A 272 -9.34 19.39 -6.76
CA GLN A 272 -8.12 20.19 -6.90
C GLN A 272 -8.28 21.53 -6.16
N SER A 273 -7.38 21.89 -5.24
CA SER A 273 -7.44 23.11 -4.39
C SER A 273 -8.78 23.38 -3.67
N SER A 274 -9.63 22.35 -3.48
CA SER A 274 -10.87 22.50 -2.70
C SER A 274 -10.54 22.69 -1.21
N GLY A 275 -11.24 23.60 -0.53
CA GLY A 275 -11.02 23.94 0.88
C GLY A 275 -9.58 24.38 1.23
N GLN A 276 -8.80 24.87 0.25
CA GLN A 276 -7.36 25.08 0.39
C GLN A 276 -6.97 25.98 1.57
N PHE A 277 -7.77 27.03 1.86
CA PHE A 277 -7.50 28.03 2.90
C PHE A 277 -8.23 27.83 4.23
N ILE A 278 -8.95 26.71 4.40
CA ILE A 278 -9.42 26.22 5.71
C ILE A 278 -8.20 25.91 6.59
N THR A 279 -8.25 26.28 7.87
CA THR A 279 -7.10 26.24 8.81
C THR A 279 -7.44 25.58 10.15
N THR A 280 -8.43 26.08 10.88
CA THR A 280 -8.89 25.53 12.18
C THR A 280 -10.33 25.05 12.13
N GLU A 281 -11.00 25.28 11.01
CA GLU A 281 -12.45 25.20 10.89
C GLU A 281 -12.93 23.80 10.45
N SER A 282 -14.13 23.44 10.93
CA SER A 282 -14.62 22.06 10.96
C SER A 282 -15.94 21.83 10.21
N LYS A 283 -16.23 20.55 9.95
CA LYS A 283 -17.53 20.05 9.44
C LYS A 283 -17.94 20.57 8.06
N ASN A 284 -16.99 20.98 7.23
CA ASN A 284 -17.28 21.40 5.85
C ASN A 284 -17.32 20.21 4.89
N VAL A 285 -18.26 20.21 3.96
CA VAL A 285 -18.29 19.31 2.80
C VAL A 285 -18.01 20.15 1.55
N MET A 286 -17.01 19.80 0.76
CA MET A 286 -16.66 20.54 -0.47
C MET A 286 -16.32 19.56 -1.59
N LEU A 287 -17.09 19.57 -2.67
CA LEU A 287 -16.98 18.62 -3.79
C LEU A 287 -16.83 19.41 -5.10
N GLY A 288 -15.81 19.13 -5.91
CA GLY A 288 -15.47 19.88 -7.13
C GLY A 288 -14.17 20.68 -6.99
N ALA A 289 -13.46 20.88 -8.10
CA ALA A 289 -12.21 21.64 -8.10
C ALA A 289 -12.44 23.08 -7.60
N GLN A 290 -11.61 23.55 -6.67
CA GLN A 290 -11.66 24.85 -6.02
C GLN A 290 -12.97 25.19 -5.28
N ALA A 291 -13.84 24.20 -5.02
CA ALA A 291 -14.99 24.37 -4.13
C ALA A 291 -14.49 24.84 -2.75
N GLY A 292 -14.98 26.00 -2.29
CA GLY A 292 -14.56 26.70 -1.07
C GLY A 292 -13.07 27.01 -0.97
N GLY A 293 -12.34 27.10 -2.08
CA GLY A 293 -10.89 27.24 -2.09
C GLY A 293 -10.38 28.36 -1.17
N TYR A 294 -11.01 29.54 -1.27
CA TYR A 294 -10.71 30.78 -0.53
C TYR A 294 -11.69 31.06 0.62
N ILE A 295 -12.25 30.03 1.25
CA ILE A 295 -13.17 30.18 2.39
C ILE A 295 -12.54 29.70 3.69
N ARG A 296 -12.89 30.42 4.76
CA ARG A 296 -12.75 30.02 6.16
C ARG A 296 -14.11 29.95 6.83
N GLY A 297 -14.26 29.14 7.86
CA GLY A 297 -15.52 28.93 8.58
C GLY A 297 -16.06 27.50 8.47
N GLU A 298 -17.18 27.26 9.17
CA GLU A 298 -17.67 25.93 9.53
C GLU A 298 -19.06 25.59 8.98
N ASN A 299 -19.34 24.28 8.93
CA ASN A 299 -20.65 23.70 8.59
C ASN A 299 -21.16 24.09 7.18
N ASN A 300 -20.26 24.35 6.24
CA ASN A 300 -20.62 24.65 4.85
C ASN A 300 -20.72 23.37 3.99
N VAL A 301 -21.56 23.40 2.95
CA VAL A 301 -21.71 22.34 1.95
C VAL A 301 -21.62 22.97 0.56
N PHE A 302 -20.49 22.81 -0.12
CA PHE A 302 -20.22 23.37 -1.44
C PHE A 302 -20.05 22.25 -2.48
N ILE A 303 -20.76 22.33 -3.60
CA ILE A 303 -20.81 21.25 -4.61
C ILE A 303 -20.76 21.84 -6.02
N GLY A 304 -19.72 21.49 -6.78
CA GLY A 304 -19.39 21.97 -8.13
C GLY A 304 -18.09 22.77 -8.19
N THR A 305 -17.51 22.93 -9.38
CA THR A 305 -16.21 23.57 -9.57
C THR A 305 -16.26 25.05 -9.20
N GLY A 306 -15.47 25.51 -8.24
CA GLY A 306 -15.53 26.88 -7.72
C GLY A 306 -16.76 27.18 -6.84
N ALA A 307 -17.53 26.16 -6.43
CA ALA A 307 -18.68 26.34 -5.54
C ALA A 307 -18.26 27.07 -4.24
N GLY A 308 -18.81 28.25 -3.99
CA GLY A 308 -18.45 29.04 -2.81
C GLY A 308 -16.98 29.51 -2.81
N HIS A 309 -16.32 29.66 -3.96
CA HIS A 309 -15.06 30.40 -4.04
C HIS A 309 -15.29 31.88 -3.61
N SER A 310 -14.28 32.52 -3.03
CA SER A 310 -14.38 33.94 -2.61
C SER A 310 -14.68 34.85 -3.80
N ASN A 311 -15.61 35.79 -3.64
CA ASN A 311 -15.92 36.75 -4.70
C ASN A 311 -14.96 37.96 -4.66
N THR A 312 -14.15 38.08 -3.61
CA THR A 312 -13.18 39.15 -3.43
C THR A 312 -11.75 38.67 -3.77
N VAL A 313 -11.15 39.28 -4.79
CA VAL A 313 -9.90 38.82 -5.42
C VAL A 313 -8.77 38.69 -4.37
N ASN A 314 -8.19 37.49 -4.28
CA ASN A 314 -7.11 37.12 -3.36
C ASN A 314 -7.40 37.31 -1.86
N THR A 315 -8.65 37.54 -1.46
CA THR A 315 -9.04 37.66 -0.04
C THR A 315 -9.86 36.46 0.40
N VAL A 316 -9.55 35.94 1.60
CA VAL A 316 -10.20 34.76 2.17
C VAL A 316 -11.42 35.21 2.98
N GLU A 317 -12.62 34.80 2.55
CA GLU A 317 -13.87 35.19 3.18
C GLU A 317 -14.27 34.21 4.31
N THR A 318 -14.74 34.75 5.44
CA THR A 318 -15.25 33.94 6.56
C THR A 318 -16.74 33.68 6.40
N VAL A 319 -17.10 32.45 6.02
CA VAL A 319 -18.45 32.01 5.67
C VAL A 319 -18.81 30.77 6.49
N ASN A 320 -19.97 30.79 7.15
CA ASN A 320 -20.45 29.70 8.00
C ASN A 320 -21.89 29.29 7.61
N ASN A 321 -22.22 28.01 7.81
CA ASN A 321 -23.57 27.45 7.66
C ASN A 321 -24.21 27.68 6.27
N ARG A 322 -23.43 27.63 5.17
CA ARG A 322 -23.94 27.84 3.80
C ARG A 322 -23.99 26.56 2.97
N LEU A 323 -25.08 26.38 2.22
CA LEU A 323 -25.19 25.44 1.12
C LEU A 323 -25.01 26.19 -0.21
N VAL A 324 -24.08 25.76 -1.07
CA VAL A 324 -23.84 26.33 -2.40
C VAL A 324 -23.60 25.20 -3.41
N ILE A 325 -24.60 24.89 -4.22
CA ILE A 325 -24.51 23.88 -5.30
C ILE A 325 -24.38 24.64 -6.63
N HIS A 326 -23.17 24.80 -7.16
CA HIS A 326 -22.85 25.79 -8.19
C HIS A 326 -21.50 25.48 -8.87
N SER A 327 -21.33 25.94 -10.12
CA SER A 327 -20.01 25.93 -10.77
C SER A 327 -19.59 27.38 -11.07
N ASN A 328 -18.65 27.94 -10.31
CA ASN A 328 -18.16 29.30 -10.56
C ASN A 328 -17.03 29.26 -11.59
N ALA A 329 -17.31 29.64 -12.84
CA ALA A 329 -16.28 29.91 -13.82
C ALA A 329 -15.62 31.27 -13.58
N SER A 330 -14.50 31.25 -12.89
CA SER A 330 -13.32 32.02 -13.32
C SER A 330 -12.06 31.36 -12.78
N LEU A 331 -11.16 30.99 -13.67
CA LEU A 331 -9.91 30.30 -13.34
C LEU A 331 -8.77 30.91 -14.14
N VAL A 332 -7.78 31.43 -13.42
CA VAL A 332 -6.48 31.85 -13.98
C VAL A 332 -5.42 31.28 -13.04
N PRO A 333 -4.48 30.46 -13.53
CA PRO A 333 -3.45 29.89 -12.68
C PRO A 333 -2.42 30.96 -12.27
N SER A 334 -2.01 30.93 -11.00
CA SER A 334 -0.80 31.60 -10.54
C SER A 334 0.42 30.68 -10.70
N GLU A 335 1.62 31.25 -10.73
CA GLU A 335 2.86 30.59 -11.16
C GLU A 335 3.43 29.57 -10.15
N ALA A 336 2.70 28.48 -9.88
CA ALA A 336 3.24 27.31 -9.18
C ALA A 336 2.52 26.01 -9.60
N ILE A 337 3.30 24.92 -9.65
CA ILE A 337 2.85 23.51 -9.72
C ILE A 337 1.79 23.14 -10.78
N GLY A 338 2.24 23.08 -12.04
CA GLY A 338 2.01 21.87 -12.83
C GLY A 338 0.74 21.76 -13.66
N THR A 339 0.39 22.82 -14.39
CA THR A 339 -0.36 22.77 -15.67
C THR A 339 -1.61 21.88 -15.73
N GLU A 340 -2.78 22.47 -15.50
CA GLU A 340 -3.72 22.69 -16.60
C GLU A 340 -4.31 24.11 -16.49
N ASN A 341 -4.50 24.78 -17.64
CA ASN A 341 -5.21 26.05 -17.70
C ASN A 341 -6.69 25.75 -17.95
N VAL A 342 -7.60 26.14 -17.06
CA VAL A 342 -9.03 26.27 -17.45
C VAL A 342 -9.19 27.62 -18.14
N VAL A 343 -8.88 27.63 -19.43
CA VAL A 343 -9.15 28.76 -20.31
C VAL A 343 -10.64 28.72 -20.71
N ASP A 344 -11.24 29.91 -20.74
CA ASP A 344 -12.62 30.19 -21.16
C ASP A 344 -13.74 29.85 -20.15
N LEU A 345 -14.75 30.73 -20.12
CA LEU A 345 -15.70 30.94 -19.02
C LEU A 345 -17.02 30.17 -19.20
N SER A 346 -16.93 28.93 -19.71
CA SER A 346 -18.09 28.16 -20.19
C SER A 346 -18.78 27.26 -19.13
N ALA A 347 -18.41 27.35 -17.85
CA ALA A 347 -19.27 26.79 -16.80
C ALA A 347 -20.46 27.74 -16.58
N SER A 348 -21.56 27.54 -17.34
CA SER A 348 -22.86 28.16 -17.10
C SER A 348 -24.00 27.54 -17.93
N TRP A 349 -25.05 27.03 -17.27
CA TRP A 349 -26.39 26.80 -17.85
C TRP A 349 -27.54 26.94 -16.82
N THR A 350 -27.56 27.83 -15.82
CA THR A 350 -26.92 29.14 -15.69
C THR A 350 -26.48 29.42 -14.23
N ASN A 351 -25.43 28.74 -13.78
CA ASN A 351 -24.68 29.06 -12.55
C ASN A 351 -25.41 29.09 -11.20
N GLY A 352 -25.99 27.94 -10.85
CA GLY A 352 -25.92 27.41 -9.48
C GLY A 352 -26.75 28.13 -8.43
N LEU A 353 -26.89 27.48 -7.26
CA LEU A 353 -28.09 27.55 -6.43
C LEU A 353 -29.36 27.15 -7.23
N ILE A 354 -29.19 26.58 -8.44
CA ILE A 354 -30.09 26.54 -9.60
C ILE A 354 -29.68 25.35 -10.50
N ILE A 355 -30.65 24.64 -11.12
CA ILE A 355 -30.47 23.42 -11.97
C ILE A 355 -31.53 23.30 -13.10
N GLY A 356 -31.46 22.29 -13.99
CA GLY A 356 -32.54 21.91 -14.92
C GLY A 356 -32.33 20.61 -15.71
N ASP A 357 -33.34 20.24 -16.50
CA ASP A 357 -33.49 19.02 -17.32
C ASP A 357 -34.32 19.34 -18.58
N PHE A 358 -33.74 19.08 -19.76
CA PHE A 358 -34.29 19.53 -21.04
C PHE A 358 -34.86 18.42 -21.93
N ALA A 359 -34.72 17.14 -21.53
CA ALA A 359 -35.46 16.05 -22.17
C ALA A 359 -36.92 16.08 -21.68
N GLU A 360 -37.10 16.22 -20.36
CA GLU A 360 -38.42 16.26 -19.68
C GLU A 360 -39.00 17.68 -19.53
N ARG A 361 -38.24 18.72 -19.92
CA ARG A 361 -38.66 20.14 -20.01
C ARG A 361 -38.93 20.86 -18.67
N TRP A 362 -37.97 20.87 -17.74
CA TRP A 362 -38.08 21.68 -16.51
C TRP A 362 -36.74 22.29 -16.04
N LEU A 363 -36.82 23.38 -15.28
CA LEU A 363 -35.69 24.15 -14.74
C LEU A 363 -36.08 24.59 -13.32
N LYS A 364 -35.14 24.68 -12.37
CA LYS A 364 -35.47 25.20 -11.04
C LYS A 364 -34.36 26.00 -10.36
N ILE A 365 -34.78 27.18 -9.87
CA ILE A 365 -34.04 28.11 -9.03
C ILE A 365 -34.32 27.81 -7.55
N ASN A 366 -33.28 27.84 -6.70
CA ASN A 366 -33.38 27.49 -5.27
C ASN A 366 -32.67 28.50 -4.33
N GLY A 367 -32.44 29.74 -4.80
CA GLY A 367 -32.31 30.91 -3.92
C GLY A 367 -33.71 31.44 -3.57
N THR A 368 -33.85 32.20 -2.48
CA THR A 368 -35.14 32.62 -1.86
C THR A 368 -36.21 32.92 -2.91
N LEU A 369 -37.17 32.02 -3.17
CA LEU A 369 -37.77 30.98 -2.29
C LEU A 369 -38.58 31.57 -1.12
N ASN A 370 -39.00 32.83 -1.33
CA ASN A 370 -40.14 33.51 -0.74
C ASN A 370 -40.59 34.60 -1.73
N LEU A 371 -41.73 35.20 -1.47
CA LEU A 371 -42.46 36.23 -2.20
C LEU A 371 -43.21 37.08 -1.13
N ASN A 372 -44.02 38.08 -1.50
CA ASN A 372 -44.83 38.95 -0.60
C ASN A 372 -45.99 38.23 0.22
N PRO A 373 -47.25 38.73 0.24
CA PRO A 373 -48.60 37.98 0.20
C PRO A 373 -49.60 37.51 -1.12
N THR A 374 -49.70 38.04 -3.36
CA THR A 374 -50.61 38.39 -4.55
C THR A 374 -50.80 37.34 -5.62
N TYR A 375 -49.76 36.65 -6.06
CA TYR A 375 -49.59 36.21 -7.45
C TYR A 375 -50.69 35.31 -8.09
N HIS A 376 -51.66 34.80 -7.31
CA HIS A 376 -52.94 34.09 -7.62
C HIS A 376 -53.00 33.16 -8.85
N MET A 377 -53.24 31.86 -8.63
CA MET A 377 -53.11 30.84 -9.70
C MET A 377 -54.22 30.92 -10.75
N VAL A 378 -54.00 31.70 -11.80
CA VAL A 378 -54.80 31.68 -13.03
C VAL A 378 -54.41 30.44 -13.85
N PRO A 379 -55.22 29.37 -13.95
CA PRO A 379 -54.96 28.21 -15.47
C PRO A 379 -54.73 28.90 -16.83
N GLN A 380 -54.26 28.11 -17.78
CA GLN A 380 -55.00 28.00 -19.04
C GLN A 380 -55.92 26.78 -18.90
N PRO A 381 -57.19 26.85 -19.36
CA PRO A 381 -58.23 25.91 -18.97
C PRO A 381 -58.02 24.53 -19.61
N ASP A 382 -57.24 23.69 -18.93
CA ASP A 382 -57.29 22.24 -19.14
C ASP A 382 -58.62 21.73 -18.60
N THR A 383 -59.49 21.28 -19.51
CA THR A 383 -60.83 20.76 -19.19
C THR A 383 -60.79 19.44 -18.39
N SER A 384 -59.61 18.84 -18.19
CA SER A 384 -59.39 17.70 -17.30
C SER A 384 -58.84 18.07 -15.91
N HIS A 385 -58.34 19.29 -15.70
CA HIS A 385 -57.73 19.72 -14.42
C HIS A 385 -58.28 21.08 -13.94
N THR A 386 -59.14 21.05 -12.93
CA THR A 386 -59.87 22.23 -12.41
C THR A 386 -59.02 23.23 -11.59
N LEU A 387 -57.75 22.92 -11.31
CA LEU A 387 -56.86 23.67 -10.40
C LEU A 387 -55.55 24.09 -11.12
N LYS A 388 -55.12 25.35 -10.95
CA LYS A 388 -53.97 25.95 -11.68
C LYS A 388 -52.67 25.96 -10.87
N VAL A 389 -51.58 26.56 -11.40
CA VAL A 389 -50.28 26.68 -10.71
C VAL A 389 -49.63 28.07 -10.85
N VAL A 390 -49.51 28.85 -9.75
CA VAL A 390 -48.57 29.98 -9.51
C VAL A 390 -48.32 30.21 -7.99
N ALA A 391 -47.64 31.27 -7.59
CA ALA A 391 -47.55 31.73 -6.19
C ALA A 391 -48.83 32.44 -5.65
N ARG A 392 -49.02 32.55 -4.33
CA ARG A 392 -49.90 33.57 -3.70
C ARG A 392 -49.08 34.84 -3.45
N PRO A 393 -49.47 35.92 -2.74
CA PRO A 393 -47.84 37.22 -2.46
C PRO A 393 -47.00 36.23 -1.57
N ASP A 394 -47.63 35.34 -0.75
CA ASP A 394 -47.23 34.78 0.57
C ASP A 394 -45.88 34.06 0.76
N GLY A 395 -45.08 33.93 -0.28
CA GLY A 395 -43.95 33.02 -0.33
C GLY A 395 -44.09 31.92 -1.38
N LYS A 396 -45.31 31.43 -1.56
CA LYS A 396 -45.52 29.99 -1.79
C LYS A 396 -46.54 29.73 -2.89
N LEU A 397 -46.39 28.59 -3.55
CA LEU A 397 -47.40 28.05 -4.45
C LEU A 397 -48.63 27.57 -3.62
N GLY A 398 -49.87 27.78 -4.08
CA GLY A 398 -51.08 27.09 -3.59
C GLY A 398 -52.33 27.24 -4.48
N LEU A 399 -53.01 26.11 -4.76
CA LEU A 399 -54.06 25.87 -5.78
C LEU A 399 -55.32 26.75 -5.68
N ILE A 400 -55.85 27.24 -6.82
CA ILE A 400 -57.21 27.81 -6.95
C ILE A 400 -57.94 27.36 -8.24
N ASN A 401 -59.27 27.50 -8.23
CA ASN A 401 -60.18 27.17 -9.34
C ASN A 401 -60.31 28.31 -10.37
N ASP A 402 -60.69 27.92 -11.60
CA ASP A 402 -60.80 28.78 -12.80
C ASP A 402 -61.55 30.11 -12.60
N ASN A 403 -62.76 30.06 -12.05
CA ASN A 403 -63.69 31.20 -12.03
C ASN A 403 -63.21 32.40 -11.19
N VAL A 404 -62.27 32.22 -10.27
CA VAL A 404 -61.77 33.30 -9.38
C VAL A 404 -60.73 34.18 -10.10
N ALA A 405 -60.01 33.61 -11.07
CA ALA A 405 -58.90 34.26 -11.78
C ALA A 405 -59.30 35.55 -12.51
N VAL A 406 -60.46 35.54 -13.16
CA VAL A 406 -60.90 36.60 -14.08
C VAL A 406 -61.24 37.91 -13.36
N PHE A 407 -61.64 37.84 -12.09
CA PHE A 407 -62.05 39.03 -11.34
C PHE A 407 -60.88 39.90 -10.85
N ILE A 408 -59.68 39.32 -10.66
CA ILE A 408 -58.52 40.04 -10.11
C ILE A 408 -57.93 41.02 -11.12
N SER A 409 -57.76 40.62 -12.39
CA SER A 409 -57.21 41.48 -13.46
C SER A 409 -58.12 42.68 -13.79
N ILE A 410 -59.43 42.50 -13.67
CA ILE A 410 -60.41 43.59 -13.78
C ILE A 410 -60.25 44.58 -12.60
N LEU A 411 -60.02 44.07 -11.39
CA LEU A 411 -59.83 44.87 -10.18
C LEU A 411 -58.53 45.69 -10.17
N GLU A 412 -57.50 45.29 -10.91
CA GLU A 412 -56.24 46.05 -11.02
C GLU A 412 -56.38 47.26 -11.95
N THR A 413 -56.96 47.05 -13.14
CA THR A 413 -57.14 48.09 -14.19
C THR A 413 -58.32 49.04 -13.96
N ALA A 414 -59.28 48.67 -13.10
CA ALA A 414 -60.44 49.50 -12.75
C ALA A 414 -60.08 50.88 -12.16
N THR A 415 -60.90 51.90 -12.44
CA THR A 415 -60.88 53.18 -11.72
C THR A 415 -61.33 53.02 -10.26
N PRO A 416 -61.00 53.94 -9.33
CA PRO A 416 -61.39 53.81 -7.92
C PRO A 416 -62.90 53.60 -7.69
N ALA A 417 -63.76 54.23 -8.50
CA ALA A 417 -65.21 54.04 -8.43
C ALA A 417 -65.63 52.61 -8.84
N GLN A 418 -65.04 52.07 -9.92
CA GLN A 418 -65.30 50.69 -10.36
C GLN A 418 -64.83 49.68 -9.31
N LYS A 419 -63.70 49.91 -8.62
CA LYS A 419 -63.23 49.03 -7.54
C LYS A 419 -64.20 48.96 -6.36
N ILE A 420 -64.94 50.04 -6.07
CA ILE A 420 -66.00 50.04 -5.04
C ILE A 420 -67.22 49.22 -5.50
N GLN A 421 -67.63 49.39 -6.76
CA GLN A 421 -68.79 48.68 -7.31
C GLN A 421 -68.55 47.16 -7.41
N ILE A 422 -67.35 46.74 -7.82
CA ILE A 422 -66.95 45.32 -7.88
C ILE A 422 -66.97 44.69 -6.47
N LYS A 423 -66.49 45.42 -5.46
CA LYS A 423 -66.53 44.99 -4.05
C LYS A 423 -67.95 44.75 -3.54
N GLN A 424 -68.87 45.69 -3.80
CA GLN A 424 -70.29 45.54 -3.43
C GLN A 424 -70.96 44.31 -4.08
N ILE A 425 -70.59 43.99 -5.32
CA ILE A 425 -71.09 42.79 -6.03
C ILE A 425 -70.50 41.49 -5.46
N LEU A 426 -69.28 41.53 -4.93
CA LEU A 426 -68.58 40.38 -4.33
C LEU A 426 -68.84 40.20 -2.82
N GLY A 427 -69.50 41.16 -2.16
CA GLY A 427 -69.87 41.09 -0.74
C GLY A 427 -68.71 41.31 0.25
N ILE A 428 -67.70 42.12 -0.13
CA ILE A 428 -66.43 42.34 0.60
C ILE A 428 -65.95 43.80 0.59
#